data_AF-A0A3B1B196-F1
#
_entry.id   AF-A0A3B1B196-F1
#
_cell.length_a   1.000
_cell.length_b   1.000
_cell.length_c   1.000
_cell.angle_alpha   90.00
_cell.angle_beta   90.00
_cell.angle_gamma   90.00
#
_symmetry.space_group_name_H-M   'P 1'
#
loop_
_entity.id
_entity.type
_entity.pdbx_description
1 polymer ?
#
loop_
_entity_poly.entity_id
_entity_poly.type
_entity_poly.pdbx_seq_one_letter_code
_entity_poly.pdbx_strand_id
1 'polypeptide(L)'
;MDNLIGWLISIPNVVYAAVIASLLTLGGVFFTNRSAHKRLITQLSLEAGERKKEREIELRKEVYLKAAEEMSHAQQFLGALSNGNISDMDMSSKLEGFFSATSKMHIVGTDETLKAIIRVTTKFSESILRLITLLAPLDDLKIDIDILNQSFKDGSAKREYFLNKMTEFNLQCNQDAELWGKLQENFDVINVDLLKKSKKQEEKWSQHNQYQRNFAIECIERIYRIIQFNCTCSYSYKE
;
A
#
# COMPACT_ATOMS: atom_id res chain seq x y z
N MET A 1 15.40 36.31 -87.27
CA MET A 1 14.35 35.79 -86.36
C MET A 1 13.08 35.42 -87.11
N ASP A 2 13.06 35.58 -88.45
CA ASP A 2 11.85 35.39 -89.27
C ASP A 2 11.54 33.92 -89.61
N ASN A 3 12.55 33.03 -89.56
CA ASN A 3 12.37 31.60 -89.86
C ASN A 3 11.73 30.79 -88.73
N LEU A 4 11.80 31.26 -87.47
CA LEU A 4 11.14 30.60 -86.32
C LEU A 4 9.64 30.94 -86.26
N ILE A 5 9.29 32.15 -86.69
CA ILE A 5 7.91 32.67 -86.66
C ILE A 5 7.07 32.00 -87.76
N GLY A 6 7.64 31.78 -88.95
CA GLY A 6 6.96 31.08 -90.04
C GLY A 6 6.66 29.61 -89.74
N TRP A 7 7.52 28.92 -88.98
CA TRP A 7 7.31 27.53 -88.59
C TRP A 7 6.23 27.38 -87.51
N LEU A 8 6.11 28.36 -86.61
CA LEU A 8 5.06 28.41 -85.59
C LEU A 8 3.65 28.54 -86.19
N ILE A 9 3.51 29.30 -87.28
CA ILE A 9 2.20 29.59 -87.91
C ILE A 9 1.66 28.38 -88.70
N SER A 10 2.49 27.39 -89.04
CA SER A 10 2.09 26.21 -89.82
C SER A 10 1.44 25.08 -88.98
N ILE A 11 1.39 25.22 -87.65
CA ILE A 11 0.84 24.20 -86.75
C ILE A 11 -0.68 24.40 -86.61
N PRO A 12 -1.52 23.35 -86.75
CA PRO A 12 -2.97 23.46 -86.61
C PRO A 12 -3.39 24.00 -85.23
N ASN A 13 -4.39 24.90 -85.19
CA ASN A 13 -4.94 25.48 -83.94
C ASN A 13 -5.35 24.44 -82.89
N VAL A 14 -5.72 23.23 -83.32
CA VAL A 14 -6.07 22.11 -82.44
C VAL A 14 -4.90 21.68 -81.56
N VAL A 15 -3.66 21.76 -82.06
CA VAL A 15 -2.46 21.40 -81.30
C VAL A 15 -2.20 22.43 -80.20
N TYR A 16 -2.37 23.72 -80.48
CA TYR A 16 -2.29 24.78 -79.47
C TYR A 16 -3.36 24.62 -78.39
N ALA A 17 -4.60 24.31 -78.77
CA ALA A 17 -5.68 24.03 -77.83
C ALA A 17 -5.38 22.80 -76.95
N ALA A 18 -4.87 21.72 -77.53
CA ALA A 18 -4.50 20.50 -76.80
C ALA A 18 -3.35 20.74 -75.81
N VAL A 19 -2.33 21.51 -76.19
CA VAL A 19 -1.21 21.87 -75.31
C VAL A 19 -1.69 22.73 -74.14
N ILE A 20 -2.51 23.75 -74.40
CA ILE A 20 -3.09 24.60 -73.34
C ILE A 20 -3.98 23.78 -72.41
N ALA A 21 -4.83 22.90 -72.94
CA ALA A 21 -5.69 22.02 -72.15
C ALA A 21 -4.88 21.04 -71.28
N SER A 22 -3.79 20.47 -71.80
CA SER A 22 -2.90 19.60 -71.03
C SER A 22 -2.16 20.36 -69.92
N LEU A 23 -1.74 21.60 -70.17
CA LEU A 23 -1.09 22.43 -69.14
C LEU A 23 -2.08 22.85 -68.05
N LEU A 24 -3.32 23.18 -68.41
CA LEU A 24 -4.38 23.51 -67.47
C LEU A 24 -4.76 22.30 -66.60
N THR A 25 -4.90 21.11 -67.18
CA THR A 25 -5.19 19.89 -66.42
C THR A 25 -4.03 19.52 -65.50
N LEU A 26 -2.78 19.56 -65.97
CA LEU A 26 -1.61 19.27 -65.14
C LEU A 26 -1.43 20.30 -64.02
N GLY A 27 -1.65 21.59 -64.30
CA GLY A 27 -1.68 22.65 -63.30
C GLY A 27 -2.78 22.44 -62.25
N GLY A 28 -4.00 22.13 -62.68
CA GLY A 28 -5.13 21.84 -61.80
C GLY A 28 -4.87 20.65 -60.86
N VAL A 29 -4.31 19.56 -61.39
CA VAL A 29 -3.92 18.39 -60.58
C VAL A 29 -2.79 18.74 -59.61
N PHE A 30 -1.78 19.49 -60.04
CA PHE A 30 -0.67 19.91 -59.18
C PHE A 30 -1.14 20.79 -58.01
N PHE A 31 -1.98 21.80 -58.28
CA PHE A 31 -2.55 22.65 -57.23
C PHE A 31 -3.45 21.86 -56.27
N THR A 32 -4.27 20.96 -56.80
CA THR A 32 -5.16 20.10 -56.00
C THR A 32 -4.36 19.17 -55.10
N ASN A 33 -3.35 18.48 -55.64
CA ASN A 33 -2.52 17.56 -54.89
C ASN A 33 -1.67 18.29 -53.83
N ARG A 34 -1.13 19.47 -54.16
CA ARG A 34 -0.41 20.32 -53.19
C ARG A 34 -1.32 20.77 -52.04
N SER A 35 -2.56 21.13 -52.34
CA SER A 35 -3.56 21.51 -51.33
C SER A 35 -3.96 20.33 -50.45
N ALA A 36 -4.21 19.16 -51.06
CA ALA A 36 -4.53 17.91 -50.37
C ALA A 36 -3.38 17.48 -49.43
N HIS A 37 -2.13 17.56 -49.89
CA HIS A 37 -0.96 17.21 -49.08
C HIS A 37 -0.81 18.12 -47.85
N LYS A 38 -1.03 19.43 -48.01
CA LYS A 38 -1.02 20.36 -46.85
C LYS A 38 -2.10 20.01 -45.83
N ARG A 39 -3.34 19.75 -46.28
CA ARG A 39 -4.44 19.34 -45.38
C ARG A 39 -4.12 18.04 -44.65
N LEU A 40 -3.56 17.07 -45.36
CA LEU A 40 -3.17 15.78 -44.79
C LEU A 40 -2.12 15.96 -43.67
N ILE A 41 -1.09 16.78 -43.90
CA ILE A 41 -0.07 17.06 -42.87
C ILE A 41 -0.69 17.72 -41.64
N THR A 42 -1.56 18.71 -41.83
CA THR A 42 -2.25 19.36 -40.72
C THR A 42 -3.11 18.36 -39.95
N GLN A 43 -3.88 17.52 -40.63
CA GLN A 43 -4.70 16.47 -40.00
C GLN A 43 -3.84 15.48 -39.20
N LEU A 44 -2.75 14.97 -39.79
CA LEU A 44 -1.83 14.06 -39.10
C LEU A 44 -1.22 14.70 -37.84
N SER A 45 -0.89 16.00 -37.90
CA SER A 45 -0.35 16.71 -36.73
C SER A 45 -1.37 16.89 -35.60
N LEU A 46 -2.63 17.13 -35.96
CA LEU A 46 -3.74 17.22 -35.01
C LEU A 46 -4.03 15.85 -34.39
N GLU A 47 -4.16 14.81 -35.21
CA GLU A 47 -4.34 13.43 -34.73
C GLU A 47 -3.19 12.97 -33.84
N ALA A 48 -1.94 13.31 -34.17
CA ALA A 48 -0.79 12.99 -33.32
C ALA A 48 -0.88 13.70 -31.96
N GLY A 49 -1.34 14.96 -31.95
CA GLY A 49 -1.60 15.71 -30.73
C GLY A 49 -2.73 15.13 -29.88
N GLU A 50 -3.84 14.76 -30.51
CA GLU A 50 -5.00 14.12 -29.85
C GLU A 50 -4.62 12.76 -29.27
N ARG A 51 -3.92 11.91 -30.02
CA ARG A 51 -3.43 10.60 -29.53
C ARG A 51 -2.48 10.75 -28.35
N LYS A 52 -1.63 11.79 -28.34
CA LYS A 52 -0.72 12.03 -27.20
C LYS A 52 -1.52 12.41 -25.94
N LYS A 53 -2.52 13.28 -26.08
CA LYS A 53 -3.41 13.66 -24.98
C LYS A 53 -4.22 12.47 -24.46
N GLU A 54 -4.75 11.65 -25.36
CA GLU A 54 -5.51 10.46 -25.01
C GLU A 54 -4.66 9.48 -24.19
N ARG A 55 -3.43 9.19 -24.64
CA ARG A 55 -2.47 8.35 -23.88
C ARG A 55 -2.14 8.94 -22.52
N GLU A 56 -1.99 10.26 -22.42
CA GLU A 56 -1.71 10.91 -21.14
C GLU A 56 -2.88 10.79 -20.16
N ILE A 57 -4.11 10.97 -20.65
CA ILE A 57 -5.33 10.79 -19.85
C ILE A 57 -5.47 9.33 -19.39
N GLU A 58 -5.24 8.39 -20.30
CA GLU A 58 -5.30 6.95 -20.01
C GLU A 58 -4.28 6.57 -18.94
N LEU A 59 -3.03 7.01 -19.09
CA LEU A 59 -1.96 6.77 -18.11
C LEU A 59 -2.31 7.37 -16.73
N ARG A 60 -2.81 8.62 -16.69
CA ARG A 60 -3.24 9.26 -15.44
C ARG A 60 -4.37 8.47 -14.78
N LYS A 61 -5.36 8.02 -15.55
CA LYS A 61 -6.48 7.21 -15.05
C LYS A 61 -6.00 5.92 -14.42
N GLU A 62 -5.12 5.18 -15.10
CA GLU A 62 -4.56 3.92 -14.59
C GLU A 62 -3.79 4.15 -13.28
N VAL A 63 -2.91 5.15 -13.24
CA VAL A 63 -2.11 5.47 -12.06
C VAL A 63 -2.98 5.92 -10.89
N TYR A 64 -4.00 6.76 -11.14
CA TYR A 64 -4.88 7.25 -10.07
C TYR A 64 -5.81 6.18 -9.53
N LEU A 65 -6.35 5.30 -10.38
CA LEU A 65 -7.16 4.17 -9.93
C LEU A 65 -6.31 3.23 -9.07
N LYS A 66 -5.09 2.91 -9.53
CA LYS A 66 -4.20 2.03 -8.76
C LYS A 66 -3.82 2.66 -7.42
N ALA A 67 -3.56 3.97 -7.40
CA ALA A 67 -3.27 4.68 -6.15
C ALA A 67 -4.45 4.68 -5.18
N ALA A 68 -5.68 4.86 -5.67
CA ALA A 68 -6.88 4.79 -4.82
C ALA A 68 -7.07 3.40 -4.20
N GLU A 69 -6.81 2.33 -4.96
CA GLU A 69 -6.83 0.94 -4.47
C GLU A 69 -5.78 0.73 -3.39
N GLU A 70 -4.52 1.07 -3.66
CA GLU A 70 -3.41 0.89 -2.71
C GLU A 70 -3.58 1.75 -1.45
N MET A 71 -4.19 2.93 -1.58
CA MET A 71 -4.51 3.78 -0.44
C MET A 71 -5.62 3.17 0.44
N SER A 72 -6.57 2.44 -0.15
CA SER A 72 -7.55 1.66 0.62
C SER A 72 -6.86 0.51 1.38
N HIS A 73 -5.95 -0.22 0.73
CA HIS A 73 -5.16 -1.26 1.39
C HIS A 73 -4.31 -0.70 2.53
N ALA A 74 -3.70 0.47 2.34
CA ALA A 74 -2.94 1.17 3.38
C ALA A 74 -3.81 1.56 4.59
N GLN A 75 -5.06 1.97 4.36
CA GLN A 75 -6.02 2.25 5.44
C GLN A 75 -6.49 0.97 6.14
N GLN A 76 -6.74 -0.11 5.40
CA GLN A 76 -7.06 -1.42 5.98
C GLN A 76 -5.90 -1.94 6.85
N PHE A 77 -4.66 -1.70 6.45
CA PHE A 77 -3.48 -2.03 7.24
C PHE A 77 -3.47 -1.31 8.60
N LEU A 78 -3.81 -0.01 8.64
CA LEU A 78 -3.97 0.71 9.92
C LEU A 78 -5.07 0.10 10.80
N GLY A 79 -6.16 -0.37 10.20
CA GLY A 79 -7.20 -1.11 10.92
C GLY A 79 -6.68 -2.45 11.45
N ALA A 80 -5.93 -3.20 10.63
CA ALA A 80 -5.36 -4.48 11.02
C ALA A 80 -4.33 -4.35 12.16
N LEU A 81 -3.64 -3.21 12.28
CA LEU A 81 -2.72 -2.96 13.39
C LEU A 81 -3.43 -3.09 14.74
N SER A 82 -4.71 -2.72 14.88
CA SER A 82 -5.43 -2.80 16.17
C SER A 82 -5.50 -4.20 16.77
N ASN A 83 -5.29 -5.25 15.97
CA ASN A 83 -5.21 -6.63 16.46
C ASN A 83 -3.89 -6.94 17.19
N GLY A 84 -2.92 -6.03 17.18
CA GLY A 84 -1.80 -6.02 18.13
C GLY A 84 -0.72 -7.08 17.90
N ASN A 85 -0.63 -7.67 16.71
CA ASN A 85 0.35 -8.73 16.43
C ASN A 85 1.36 -8.26 15.36
N ILE A 86 2.48 -7.64 15.79
CA ILE A 86 3.54 -7.19 14.85
C ILE A 86 4.50 -8.32 14.49
N SER A 87 4.76 -9.27 15.40
CA SER A 87 5.80 -10.29 15.18
C SER A 87 5.64 -11.09 13.88
N ASP A 88 4.42 -11.18 13.36
CA ASP A 88 4.11 -11.85 12.08
C ASP A 88 3.84 -10.86 10.91
N MET A 89 3.88 -9.56 11.18
CA MET A 89 3.46 -8.51 10.25
C MET A 89 4.66 -7.88 9.56
N ASP A 90 4.94 -8.36 8.35
CA ASP A 90 5.86 -7.68 7.43
C ASP A 90 5.25 -6.36 6.94
N MET A 91 5.51 -5.29 7.68
CA MET A 91 5.03 -3.94 7.37
C MET A 91 5.55 -3.45 6.02
N SER A 92 6.74 -3.89 5.59
CA SER A 92 7.34 -3.46 4.33
C SER A 92 6.51 -3.96 3.15
N SER A 93 6.21 -5.27 3.10
CA SER A 93 5.39 -5.83 2.01
C SER A 93 3.96 -5.30 2.00
N LYS A 94 3.38 -4.98 3.17
CA LYS A 94 2.02 -4.43 3.25
C LYS A 94 1.91 -2.98 2.77
N LEU A 95 3.00 -2.22 2.77
CA LEU A 95 3.01 -0.80 2.38
C LEU A 95 3.75 -0.52 1.06
N GLU A 96 4.46 -1.51 0.52
CA GLU A 96 5.19 -1.38 -0.75
C GLU A 96 4.29 -0.89 -1.89
N GLY A 97 3.10 -1.48 -2.04
CA GLY A 97 2.13 -1.09 -3.06
C GLY A 97 1.71 0.37 -2.94
N PHE A 98 1.47 0.85 -1.72
CA PHE A 98 1.13 2.24 -1.43
C PHE A 98 2.25 3.22 -1.82
N PHE A 99 3.49 2.95 -1.39
CA PHE A 99 4.63 3.81 -1.72
C PHE A 99 4.97 3.78 -3.21
N SER A 100 4.84 2.61 -3.85
CA SER A 100 5.02 2.45 -5.30
C SER A 100 3.97 3.24 -6.09
N ALA A 101 2.69 3.14 -5.71
CA ALA A 101 1.62 3.88 -6.37
C ALA A 101 1.77 5.40 -6.18
N THR A 102 2.12 5.84 -4.96
CA THR A 102 2.43 7.25 -4.66
C THR A 102 3.57 7.77 -5.54
N SER A 103 4.64 6.98 -5.70
CA SER A 103 5.79 7.32 -6.57
C SER A 103 5.39 7.45 -8.04
N LYS A 104 4.48 6.60 -8.54
CA LYS A 104 3.94 6.74 -9.89
C LYS A 104 3.09 8.00 -10.06
N MET A 105 2.28 8.35 -9.05
CA MET A 105 1.53 9.61 -9.07
C MET A 105 2.45 10.83 -9.10
N HIS A 106 3.65 10.74 -8.50
CA HIS A 106 4.65 11.80 -8.57
C HIS A 106 5.11 12.16 -9.99
N ILE A 107 5.01 11.21 -10.92
CA ILE A 107 5.46 11.38 -12.31
C ILE A 107 4.36 11.98 -13.19
N VAL A 108 3.10 11.63 -12.94
CA VAL A 108 1.96 11.98 -13.82
C VAL A 108 1.07 13.11 -13.27
N GLY A 109 1.25 13.48 -12.00
CA GLY A 109 0.43 14.47 -11.30
C GLY A 109 0.76 15.92 -11.66
N THR A 110 -0.25 16.79 -11.55
CA THR A 110 -0.03 18.25 -11.56
C THR A 110 0.56 18.73 -10.24
N ASP A 111 1.15 19.93 -10.19
CA ASP A 111 1.76 20.47 -8.96
C ASP A 111 0.79 20.47 -7.75
N GLU A 112 -0.48 20.76 -7.99
CA GLU A 112 -1.53 20.71 -6.98
C GLU A 112 -1.79 19.27 -6.49
N THR A 113 -1.84 18.33 -7.42
CA THR A 113 -2.03 16.90 -7.12
C THR A 113 -0.84 16.38 -6.30
N LEU A 114 0.38 16.76 -6.68
CA LEU A 114 1.60 16.41 -5.97
C LEU A 114 1.58 16.93 -4.53
N LYS A 115 1.19 18.19 -4.33
CA LYS A 115 1.04 18.77 -2.98
C LYS A 115 0.03 18.00 -2.13
N ALA A 116 -1.11 17.59 -2.71
CA ALA A 116 -2.11 16.81 -2.00
C ALA A 116 -1.58 15.42 -1.61
N ILE A 117 -0.94 14.72 -2.55
CA ILE A 117 -0.34 13.40 -2.32
C ILE A 117 0.73 13.46 -1.25
N ILE A 118 1.67 14.40 -1.34
CA ILE A 118 2.74 14.57 -0.33
C ILE A 118 2.15 14.74 1.06
N ARG A 119 1.12 15.58 1.21
CA ARG A 119 0.45 15.79 2.50
C ARG A 119 -0.18 14.51 3.03
N VAL A 120 -0.90 13.77 2.19
CA VAL A 120 -1.53 12.49 2.55
C VAL A 120 -0.47 11.47 2.97
N THR A 121 0.55 11.25 2.14
CA THR A 121 1.63 10.29 2.43
C THR A 121 2.40 10.65 3.69
N THR A 122 2.65 11.95 3.92
CA THR A 122 3.30 12.43 5.16
C THR A 122 2.42 12.16 6.38
N LYS A 123 1.12 12.47 6.32
CA LYS A 123 0.18 12.23 7.42
C LYS A 123 -0.01 10.75 7.72
N PHE A 124 -0.02 9.94 6.68
CA PHE A 124 -0.07 8.49 6.78
C PHE A 124 1.18 7.94 7.46
N SER A 125 2.37 8.36 7.00
CA SER A 125 3.66 7.95 7.59
C SER A 125 3.81 8.40 9.05
N GLU A 126 3.40 9.63 9.38
CA GLU A 126 3.33 10.14 10.76
C GLU A 126 2.44 9.25 11.64
N SER A 127 1.29 8.83 11.11
CA SER A 127 0.33 8.00 11.85
C SER A 127 0.89 6.60 12.10
N ILE A 128 1.54 5.99 11.10
CA ILE A 128 2.21 4.68 11.25
C ILE A 128 3.30 4.76 12.31
N LEU A 129 4.24 5.71 12.18
CA LEU A 129 5.38 5.81 13.10
C LEU A 129 4.91 5.95 14.56
N ARG A 130 3.88 6.76 14.80
CA ARG A 130 3.29 6.90 16.13
C ARG A 130 2.62 5.61 16.61
N LEU A 131 1.88 4.91 15.75
CA LEU A 131 1.26 3.63 16.14
C LEU A 131 2.31 2.58 16.49
N ILE A 132 3.40 2.49 15.72
CA ILE A 132 4.52 1.58 16.04
C ILE A 132 5.08 1.87 17.43
N THR A 133 5.28 3.16 17.78
CA THR A 133 5.80 3.51 19.12
C THR A 133 4.85 3.12 20.26
N LEU A 134 3.54 3.12 20.01
CA LEU A 134 2.54 2.69 21.00
C LEU A 134 2.42 1.16 21.09
N LEU A 135 2.91 0.45 20.07
CA LEU A 135 2.79 -1.00 19.95
C LEU A 135 3.97 -1.73 20.60
N ALA A 136 5.14 -1.09 20.71
CA ALA A 136 6.30 -1.62 21.45
C ALA A 136 5.98 -2.12 22.87
N PRO A 137 5.31 -1.36 23.76
CA PRO A 137 4.98 -1.86 25.11
C PRO A 137 3.98 -3.02 25.11
N LEU A 138 3.17 -3.18 24.06
CA LEU A 138 2.27 -4.32 23.94
C LEU A 138 3.04 -5.60 23.60
N ASP A 139 4.00 -5.51 22.67
CA ASP A 139 4.88 -6.63 22.34
C ASP A 139 5.73 -7.04 23.55
N ASP A 140 6.30 -6.07 24.29
CA ASP A 140 7.04 -6.36 25.52
C ASP A 140 6.19 -7.12 26.56
N LEU A 141 4.95 -6.68 26.78
CA LEU A 141 4.02 -7.35 27.68
C LEU A 141 3.66 -8.76 27.20
N LYS A 142 3.53 -8.96 25.90
CA LYS A 142 3.26 -10.27 25.30
C LYS A 142 4.44 -11.23 25.50
N ILE A 143 5.67 -10.75 25.26
CA ILE A 143 6.90 -11.50 25.54
C ILE A 143 6.97 -11.90 27.02
N ASP A 144 6.72 -10.96 27.93
CA ASP A 144 6.67 -11.23 29.37
C ASP A 144 5.64 -12.31 29.73
N ILE A 145 4.45 -12.25 29.13
CA ILE A 145 3.38 -13.24 29.32
C ILE A 145 3.84 -14.61 28.82
N ASP A 146 4.50 -14.68 27.66
CA ASP A 146 4.96 -15.94 27.08
C ASP A 146 6.08 -16.57 27.92
N ILE A 147 7.01 -15.77 28.45
CA ILE A 147 8.02 -16.22 29.41
C ILE A 147 7.36 -16.79 30.68
N LEU A 148 6.35 -16.10 31.21
CA LEU A 148 5.60 -16.58 32.39
C LEU A 148 4.83 -17.86 32.09
N ASN A 149 4.20 -17.97 30.92
CA ASN A 149 3.50 -19.17 30.46
C ASN A 149 4.44 -20.37 30.40
N GLN A 150 5.63 -20.18 29.84
CA GLN A 150 6.63 -21.24 29.76
C GLN A 150 7.11 -21.66 31.16
N SER A 151 7.43 -20.68 32.02
CA SER A 151 7.85 -20.97 33.40
C SER A 151 6.76 -21.66 34.23
N PHE A 152 5.49 -21.34 33.98
CA PHE A 152 4.35 -21.99 34.62
C PHE A 152 4.17 -23.44 34.15
N LYS A 153 4.35 -23.71 32.85
CA LYS A 153 4.35 -25.07 32.31
C LYS A 153 5.45 -25.92 32.94
N ASP A 154 6.68 -25.39 33.00
CA ASP A 154 7.82 -26.10 33.61
C ASP A 154 7.59 -26.36 35.10
N GLY A 155 7.04 -25.39 35.84
CA GLY A 155 6.67 -25.55 37.25
C GLY A 155 5.55 -26.57 37.45
N SER A 156 4.55 -26.59 36.56
CA SER A 156 3.43 -27.54 36.60
C SER A 156 3.91 -28.97 36.39
N ALA A 157 4.86 -29.19 35.47
CA ALA A 157 5.48 -30.49 35.27
C ALA A 157 6.25 -30.97 36.52
N LYS A 158 6.97 -30.06 37.20
CA LYS A 158 7.63 -30.39 38.48
C LYS A 158 6.62 -30.72 39.58
N ARG A 159 5.52 -29.97 39.70
CA ARG A 159 4.44 -30.27 40.65
C ARG A 159 3.87 -31.66 40.41
N GLU A 160 3.61 -32.01 39.15
CA GLU A 160 3.12 -33.33 38.76
C GLU A 160 4.13 -34.45 39.10
N TYR A 161 5.42 -34.21 38.87
CA TYR A 161 6.49 -35.13 39.28
C TYR A 161 6.46 -35.43 40.80
N PHE A 162 6.39 -34.40 41.65
CA PHE A 162 6.33 -34.61 43.11
C PHE A 162 5.03 -35.25 43.55
N LEU A 163 3.90 -34.88 42.94
CA LEU A 163 2.60 -35.52 43.21
C LEU A 163 2.63 -37.03 42.91
N ASN A 164 3.24 -37.40 41.79
CA ASN A 164 3.43 -38.80 41.41
C ASN A 164 4.34 -39.53 42.40
N LYS A 165 5.44 -38.89 42.86
CA LYS A 165 6.33 -39.47 43.88
C LYS A 165 5.64 -39.65 45.23
N MET A 166 4.83 -38.69 45.66
CA MET A 166 4.01 -38.81 46.88
C MET A 166 2.97 -39.94 46.74
N THR A 167 2.38 -40.09 45.56
CA THR A 167 1.43 -41.18 45.27
C THR A 167 2.13 -42.55 45.30
N GLU A 168 3.30 -42.67 44.67
CA GLU A 168 4.13 -43.87 44.73
C GLU A 168 4.53 -44.23 46.17
N PHE A 169 4.95 -43.24 46.97
CA PHE A 169 5.30 -43.42 48.38
C PHE A 169 4.13 -44.00 49.19
N ASN A 170 2.92 -43.47 48.98
CA ASN A 170 1.69 -43.96 49.63
C ASN A 170 1.34 -45.39 49.19
N LEU A 171 1.46 -45.70 47.89
CA LEU A 171 1.16 -47.02 47.35
C LEU A 171 2.13 -48.11 47.83
N GLN A 172 3.38 -47.75 48.12
CA GLN A 172 4.39 -48.65 48.68
C GLN A 172 4.21 -48.92 50.18
N CYS A 173 3.25 -48.26 50.83
CA CYS A 173 3.05 -48.28 52.29
C CYS A 173 4.34 -47.97 53.07
N ASN A 174 5.19 -47.11 52.52
CA ASN A 174 6.43 -46.70 53.17
C ASN A 174 6.11 -45.84 54.41
N GLN A 175 6.83 -46.03 55.52
CA GLN A 175 6.60 -45.35 56.80
C GLN A 175 7.69 -44.31 57.14
N ASP A 176 8.59 -44.02 56.20
CA ASP A 176 9.64 -43.02 56.39
C ASP A 176 9.06 -41.59 56.44
N ALA A 177 8.84 -41.09 57.66
CA ALA A 177 8.30 -39.76 57.92
C ALA A 177 9.22 -38.62 57.45
N GLU A 178 10.54 -38.82 57.44
CA GLU A 178 11.49 -37.78 57.02
C GLU A 178 11.44 -37.58 55.50
N LEU A 179 11.42 -38.69 54.75
CA LEU A 179 11.28 -38.66 53.30
C LEU A 179 9.95 -38.04 52.86
N TRP A 180 8.85 -38.40 53.54
CA TRP A 180 7.54 -37.80 53.29
C TRP A 180 7.56 -36.28 53.54
N GLY A 181 8.14 -35.83 54.66
CA GLY A 181 8.27 -34.42 54.98
C GLY A 181 8.99 -33.62 53.90
N LYS A 182 10.11 -34.16 53.36
CA LYS A 182 10.86 -33.53 52.26
C LYS A 182 10.07 -33.49 50.95
N LEU A 183 9.30 -34.53 50.62
CA LEU A 183 8.46 -34.55 49.42
C LEU A 183 7.34 -33.51 49.51
N GLN A 184 6.68 -33.44 50.68
CA GLN A 184 5.61 -32.49 50.94
C GLN A 184 6.13 -31.04 50.92
N GLU A 185 7.27 -30.76 51.55
CA GLU A 185 7.89 -29.43 51.54
C GLU A 185 8.21 -28.97 50.11
N ASN A 186 8.84 -29.83 49.29
CA ASN A 186 9.14 -29.50 47.90
C ASN A 186 7.88 -29.26 47.07
N PHE A 187 6.83 -30.08 47.29
CA PHE A 187 5.54 -29.88 46.64
C PHE A 187 4.91 -28.53 47.02
N ASP A 188 4.90 -28.19 48.31
CA ASP A 188 4.32 -26.95 48.83
C ASP A 188 5.06 -25.72 48.30
N VAL A 189 6.40 -25.75 48.27
CA VAL A 189 7.24 -24.68 47.70
C VAL A 189 6.90 -24.44 46.23
N ILE A 190 6.78 -25.51 45.43
CA ILE A 190 6.42 -25.39 44.00
C ILE A 190 5.00 -24.86 43.84
N ASN A 191 4.06 -25.31 44.66
CA ASN A 191 2.67 -24.88 44.58
C ASN A 191 2.53 -23.39 44.90
N VAL A 192 3.24 -22.90 45.92
CA VAL A 192 3.29 -21.47 46.27
C VAL A 192 3.93 -20.64 45.13
N ASP A 193 4.99 -21.14 44.50
CA ASP A 193 5.61 -20.48 43.34
C ASP A 193 4.66 -20.41 42.14
N LEU A 194 3.92 -21.49 41.85
CA LEU A 194 2.93 -21.52 40.78
C LEU A 194 1.78 -20.53 41.02
N LEU A 195 1.28 -20.41 42.26
CA LEU A 195 0.26 -19.42 42.61
C LEU A 195 0.77 -17.98 42.40
N LYS A 196 2.02 -17.71 42.78
CA LYS A 196 2.66 -16.40 42.55
C LYS A 196 2.77 -16.09 41.05
N LYS A 197 3.18 -17.07 40.25
CA LYS A 197 3.28 -16.93 38.79
C LYS A 197 1.92 -16.72 38.13
N SER A 198 0.89 -17.46 38.53
CA SER A 198 -0.50 -17.29 38.06
C SER A 198 -1.00 -15.87 38.32
N LYS A 199 -0.80 -15.35 39.54
CA LYS A 199 -1.20 -13.99 39.89
C LYS A 199 -0.46 -12.94 39.05
N LYS A 200 0.86 -13.09 38.87
CA LYS A 200 1.66 -12.18 38.05
C LYS A 200 1.24 -12.23 36.57
N GLN A 201 0.84 -13.40 36.08
CA GLN A 201 0.32 -13.57 34.73
C GLN A 201 -1.01 -12.83 34.55
N GLU A 202 -1.94 -12.94 35.50
CA GLU A 202 -3.21 -12.18 35.50
C GLU A 202 -2.97 -10.66 35.52
N GLU A 203 -2.03 -10.19 36.33
CA GLU A 203 -1.64 -8.78 36.38
C GLU A 203 -1.09 -8.29 35.03
N LYS A 204 -0.23 -9.08 34.39
CA LYS A 204 0.33 -8.77 33.06
C LYS A 204 -0.74 -8.79 31.96
N TRP A 205 -1.66 -9.75 31.98
CA TRP A 205 -2.80 -9.77 31.06
C TRP A 205 -3.73 -8.57 31.25
N SER A 206 -3.98 -8.16 32.49
CA SER A 206 -4.77 -6.96 32.77
C SER A 206 -4.13 -5.69 32.19
N GLN A 207 -2.81 -5.54 32.40
CA GLN A 207 -2.04 -4.45 31.80
C GLN A 207 -2.07 -4.50 30.27
N HIS A 208 -1.79 -5.66 29.68
CA HIS A 208 -1.84 -5.86 28.22
C HIS A 208 -3.19 -5.47 27.65
N ASN A 209 -4.29 -5.95 28.25
CA ASN A 209 -5.64 -5.64 27.80
C ASN A 209 -5.97 -4.14 27.92
N GLN A 210 -5.46 -3.46 28.94
CA GLN A 210 -5.61 -2.01 29.07
C GLN A 210 -4.87 -1.26 27.96
N TYR A 211 -3.61 -1.60 27.72
CA TYR A 211 -2.83 -1.02 26.63
C TYR A 211 -3.46 -1.32 25.27
N GLN A 212 -3.99 -2.52 25.07
CA GLN A 212 -4.59 -2.93 23.80
C GLN A 212 -5.87 -2.14 23.51
N ARG A 213 -6.70 -1.87 24.53
CA ARG A 213 -7.87 -0.99 24.37
C ARG A 213 -7.47 0.43 23.99
N ASN A 214 -6.49 1.00 24.70
CA ASN A 214 -6.00 2.35 24.41
C ASN A 214 -5.40 2.44 23.00
N PHE A 215 -4.64 1.42 22.61
CA PHE A 215 -4.05 1.32 21.29
C PHE A 215 -5.12 1.20 20.19
N ALA A 216 -6.16 0.39 20.40
CA ALA A 216 -7.27 0.28 19.45
C ALA A 216 -8.02 1.61 19.26
N ILE A 217 -8.22 2.37 20.35
CA ILE A 217 -8.81 3.72 20.29
C ILE A 217 -7.93 4.65 19.45
N GLU A 218 -6.62 4.68 19.70
CA GLU A 218 -5.66 5.48 18.93
C GLU A 218 -5.62 5.09 17.45
N CYS A 219 -5.72 3.80 17.11
CA CYS A 219 -5.84 3.34 15.73
C CYS A 219 -7.08 3.94 15.05
N ILE A 220 -8.25 3.82 15.68
CA ILE A 220 -9.51 4.33 15.14
C ILE A 220 -9.46 5.85 14.99
N GLU A 221 -8.98 6.58 15.99
CA GLU A 221 -8.85 8.03 15.92
C GLU A 221 -7.98 8.48 14.74
N ARG A 222 -6.87 7.76 14.49
CA ARG A 222 -5.96 8.10 13.39
C ARG A 222 -6.56 7.80 12.03
N ILE A 223 -7.22 6.66 11.88
CA ILE A 223 -7.97 6.32 10.67
C ILE A 223 -8.99 7.42 10.38
N TYR A 224 -9.76 7.85 11.40
CA TYR A 224 -10.73 8.93 11.26
C TYR A 224 -10.08 10.25 10.84
N ARG A 225 -8.95 10.64 11.45
CA ARG A 225 -8.21 11.86 11.08
C ARG A 225 -7.71 11.81 9.63
N ILE A 226 -7.22 10.67 9.17
CA ILE A 226 -6.78 10.48 7.78
C ILE A 226 -7.98 10.60 6.82
N ILE A 227 -9.10 9.97 7.14
CA ILE A 227 -10.32 10.04 6.31
C ILE A 227 -10.86 11.49 6.25
N GLN A 228 -10.96 12.17 7.39
CA GLN A 228 -11.43 13.56 7.45
C GLN A 228 -10.51 14.51 6.66
N PHE A 229 -9.19 14.25 6.72
CA PHE A 229 -8.21 15.00 5.94
C PHE A 229 -8.38 14.79 4.43
N ASN A 230 -8.70 13.56 4.00
CA ASN A 230 -8.99 13.27 2.60
C ASN A 230 -10.28 13.97 2.11
N CYS A 231 -11.33 14.00 2.94
CA CYS A 231 -12.58 14.67 2.62
C CYS A 231 -12.44 16.20 2.50
N THR A 232 -11.63 16.82 3.35
CA THR A 232 -11.37 18.27 3.33
C THR A 232 -10.49 18.69 2.16
N CYS A 233 -9.51 17.86 1.77
CA CYS A 233 -8.77 18.09 0.52
C CYS A 233 -9.70 18.07 -0.69
N SER A 234 -10.62 17.11 -0.80
CA SER A 234 -11.56 17.04 -1.93
C SER A 234 -12.53 18.24 -2.04
N TYR A 235 -12.84 18.92 -0.92
CA TYR A 235 -13.74 20.09 -0.92
C TYR A 235 -13.04 21.40 -1.28
N SER A 236 -11.74 21.53 -1.02
CA SER A 236 -10.96 22.73 -1.35
C SER A 236 -10.61 22.87 -2.84
N TYR A 237 -10.93 21.87 -3.67
CA TYR A 237 -10.66 21.84 -5.11
C TYR A 237 -11.88 22.16 -5.99
N LYS A 238 -12.99 22.62 -5.40
CA LYS A 238 -14.21 23.05 -6.11
C LYS A 238 -14.37 24.56 -6.26
N GLU A 239 -13.38 25.35 -5.85
CA GLU A 239 -13.28 26.79 -6.09
C GLU A 239 -12.02 27.11 -6.91
#